data_AF-A0A161M2A6-F1
#
_entry.id   AF-A0A161M2A6-F1
#
_cell.length_a   1.000
_cell.length_b   1.000
_cell.length_c   1.000
_cell.angle_alpha   90.00
_cell.angle_beta   90.00
_cell.angle_gamma   90.00
#
_symmetry.space_group_name_H-M   'P 1'
#
loop_
_entity.id
_entity.type
_entity.pdbx_description
1 polymer ?
#
loop_
_entity_poly.entity_id
_entity_poly.type
_entity_poly.pdbx_seq_one_letter_code
_entity_poly.pdbx_strand_id
1 'polypeptide(L)'
;LKPDVLLHLNERIYAKDDALEICRIHCKELGEIFDKSFWKGGTESAMFNCLESIANETFPETPFLKSRLSRALEPGLDMEDKYLPTRINWVVQSGAVDFLHLMLVSMRWFLGDEPRFCLSFHDEVRYMIVEKRKY
;
A
#
# COMPACT_ATOMS: atom_id res chain seq x y z
N LEU A 1 -3.73 -3.31 21.52
CA LEU A 1 -4.20 -2.68 22.77
C LEU A 1 -3.03 -1.83 23.23
N LYS A 2 -3.26 -0.55 23.53
CA LYS A 2 -2.18 0.30 24.05
C LYS A 2 -1.82 -0.16 25.47
N PRO A 3 -0.53 -0.35 25.79
CA PRO A 3 -0.09 -1.01 27.02
C PRO A 3 -0.56 -0.28 28.30
N ASP A 4 -0.78 1.03 28.23
CA ASP A 4 -1.06 1.85 29.42
C ASP A 4 -2.56 2.17 29.64
N VAL A 5 -3.45 1.72 28.76
CA VAL A 5 -4.85 2.21 28.77
C VAL A 5 -5.77 1.33 29.61
N LEU A 6 -5.56 0.01 29.59
CA LEU A 6 -6.40 -0.97 30.31
C LEU A 6 -5.53 -2.09 30.90
N LEU A 7 -4.87 -1.81 32.03
CA LEU A 7 -3.96 -2.72 32.74
C LEU A 7 -4.57 -4.09 33.13
N HIS A 8 -5.90 -4.19 33.18
CA HIS A 8 -6.63 -5.41 33.52
C HIS A 8 -6.92 -6.31 32.30
N LEU A 9 -6.68 -5.81 31.08
CA LEU A 9 -6.84 -6.58 29.86
C LEU A 9 -5.52 -7.19 29.44
N ASN A 10 -5.55 -8.47 29.05
CA ASN A 10 -4.36 -9.16 28.54
C ASN A 10 -3.92 -8.55 27.21
N GLU A 11 -2.60 -8.37 27.05
CA GLU A 11 -2.03 -8.03 25.75
C GLU A 11 -2.24 -9.18 24.76
N ARG A 12 -3.27 -9.03 23.91
CA ARG A 12 -3.56 -9.94 22.81
C ARG A 12 -4.09 -9.18 21.61
N ILE A 13 -4.23 -9.90 20.51
CA ILE A 13 -4.90 -9.38 19.31
C ILE A 13 -6.39 -9.54 19.52
N TYR A 14 -7.11 -8.44 19.32
CA TYR A 14 -8.56 -8.38 19.45
C TYR A 14 -9.16 -8.35 18.05
N ALA A 15 -10.21 -9.13 17.84
CA ALA A 15 -11.04 -8.97 16.66
C ALA A 15 -11.72 -7.59 16.69
N LYS A 16 -12.17 -7.13 15.53
CA LYS A 16 -12.82 -5.82 15.40
C LYS A 16 -14.05 -5.70 16.32
N ASP A 17 -14.85 -6.75 16.39
CA ASP A 17 -16.07 -6.76 17.21
C ASP A 17 -15.75 -6.71 18.72
N ASP A 18 -14.78 -7.52 19.18
CA ASP A 18 -14.31 -7.48 20.56
C ASP A 18 -13.76 -6.10 20.95
N ALA A 19 -12.98 -5.48 20.05
CA ALA A 19 -12.41 -4.16 20.30
C ALA A 19 -13.50 -3.08 20.41
N LEU A 20 -14.55 -3.16 19.58
CA LEU A 20 -15.69 -2.24 19.64
C LEU A 20 -16.50 -2.44 20.91
N GLU A 21 -16.69 -3.67 21.38
CA GLU A 21 -17.35 -3.96 22.64
C GLU A 21 -16.60 -3.35 23.83
N ILE A 22 -15.28 -3.52 23.87
CA ILE A 22 -14.41 -2.92 24.90
C ILE A 22 -14.53 -1.38 24.88
N CYS A 23 -14.51 -0.77 23.70
CA CYS A 23 -14.67 0.69 23.57
C CYS A 23 -16.02 1.18 24.10
N ARG A 24 -17.11 0.43 23.84
CA ARG A 24 -18.45 0.75 24.37
C ARG A 24 -18.51 0.64 25.88
N ILE A 25 -17.90 -0.40 26.46
CA ILE A 25 -17.88 -0.62 27.92
C ILE A 25 -17.13 0.52 28.63
N HIS A 26 -16.04 1.00 28.05
CA HIS A 26 -15.21 2.04 28.64
C HIS A 26 -15.55 3.46 28.21
N CYS A 27 -16.59 3.66 27.39
CA CYS A 27 -17.01 4.95 26.84
C CYS A 27 -15.85 5.77 26.21
N LYS A 28 -14.95 5.09 25.49
CA LYS A 28 -13.78 5.69 24.83
C LYS A 28 -13.77 5.37 23.34
N GLU A 29 -13.09 6.20 22.56
CA GLU A 29 -12.90 5.95 21.13
C GLU A 29 -11.87 4.86 20.85
N LEU A 30 -12.00 4.20 19.70
CA LEU A 30 -11.13 3.10 19.29
C LEU A 30 -9.64 3.50 19.29
N GLY A 31 -9.33 4.72 18.82
CA GLY A 31 -7.97 5.25 18.79
C GLY A 31 -7.38 5.59 20.16
N GLU A 32 -8.21 5.72 21.20
CA GLU A 32 -7.74 5.95 22.57
C GLU A 32 -7.30 4.65 23.23
N ILE A 33 -7.94 3.53 22.92
CA ILE A 33 -7.68 2.23 23.55
C ILE A 33 -6.77 1.35 22.69
N PHE A 34 -6.94 1.37 21.38
CA PHE A 34 -6.27 0.48 20.45
C PHE A 34 -5.34 1.27 19.51
N ASP A 35 -4.26 0.59 19.11
CA ASP A 35 -3.44 1.05 17.99
C ASP A 35 -4.16 0.81 16.67
N LYS A 36 -3.55 1.30 15.59
CA LYS A 36 -4.10 1.14 14.24
C LYS A 36 -4.36 -0.33 13.93
N SER A 37 -5.52 -0.61 13.35
CA SER A 37 -5.87 -1.95 12.88
C SER A 37 -4.90 -2.42 11.81
N PHE A 38 -4.67 -3.73 11.75
CA PHE A 38 -3.86 -4.35 10.72
C PHE A 38 -4.44 -5.73 10.38
N TRP A 39 -4.17 -6.17 9.15
CA TRP A 39 -4.56 -7.48 8.64
C TRP A 39 -3.62 -8.55 9.19
N LYS A 40 -4.17 -9.68 9.65
CA LYS A 40 -3.39 -10.82 10.14
C LYS A 40 -4.09 -12.14 9.81
N GLY A 41 -3.30 -13.18 9.53
CA GLY A 41 -3.78 -14.55 9.38
C GLY A 41 -4.18 -14.95 7.96
N GLY A 42 -4.25 -13.99 7.02
CA GLY A 42 -4.40 -14.26 5.59
C GLY A 42 -3.06 -14.32 4.86
N THR A 43 -3.03 -15.00 3.71
CA THR A 43 -1.85 -15.07 2.83
C THR A 43 -1.42 -13.69 2.31
N GLU A 44 -2.39 -12.80 2.10
CA GLU A 44 -2.17 -11.44 1.58
C GLU A 44 -2.13 -10.37 2.68
N SER A 45 -2.22 -10.75 3.96
CA SER A 45 -2.27 -9.77 5.06
C SER A 45 -1.08 -8.81 5.06
N ALA A 46 0.13 -9.29 4.77
CA ALA A 46 1.32 -8.45 4.69
C ALA A 46 1.23 -7.43 3.53
N MET A 47 0.66 -7.83 2.40
CA MET A 47 0.46 -6.96 1.23
C MET A 47 -0.53 -5.83 1.59
N PHE A 48 -1.71 -6.17 2.13
CA PHE A 48 -2.69 -5.16 2.54
C PHE A 48 -2.15 -4.19 3.60
N ASN A 49 -1.40 -4.70 4.58
CA ASN A 49 -0.74 -3.83 5.58
C ASN A 49 0.22 -2.84 4.92
N CYS A 50 0.98 -3.27 3.92
CA CYS A 50 1.89 -2.39 3.17
C CYS A 50 1.11 -1.33 2.37
N LEU A 51 0.07 -1.75 1.63
CA LEU A 51 -0.78 -0.84 0.85
C LEU A 51 -1.44 0.21 1.74
N GLU A 52 -2.01 -0.21 2.88
CA GLU A 52 -2.64 0.67 3.84
C GLU A 52 -1.64 1.57 4.57
N SER A 53 -0.39 1.13 4.74
CA SER A 53 0.67 1.97 5.30
C SER A 53 0.88 3.18 4.40
N ILE A 54 1.17 2.94 3.11
CA ILE A 54 1.42 4.00 2.12
C ILE A 54 0.19 4.88 1.93
N ALA A 55 -0.99 4.27 1.81
CA ALA A 55 -2.24 5.00 1.59
C ALA A 55 -2.62 5.95 2.74
N ASN A 56 -2.08 5.75 3.94
CA ASN A 56 -2.38 6.54 5.12
C ASN A 56 -1.23 7.46 5.56
N GLU A 57 -0.15 7.53 4.79
CA GLU A 57 0.89 8.53 5.01
C GLU A 57 0.33 9.95 4.80
N THR A 58 0.87 10.95 5.49
CA THR A 58 0.46 12.35 5.32
C THR A 58 0.64 12.81 3.88
N PHE A 59 1.67 12.29 3.19
CA PHE A 59 1.96 12.55 1.79
C PHE A 59 2.18 11.21 1.08
N PRO A 60 1.12 10.50 0.68
CA PRO A 60 1.26 9.19 0.06
C PRO A 60 2.11 9.27 -1.21
N GLU A 61 3.20 8.52 -1.23
CA GLU A 61 4.11 8.44 -2.36
C GLU A 61 4.50 6.99 -2.69
N THR A 62 4.75 6.70 -3.96
CA THR A 62 5.25 5.39 -4.36
C THR A 62 6.71 5.19 -3.96
N PRO A 63 7.13 3.97 -3.60
CA PRO A 63 8.45 3.75 -3.01
C PRO A 63 9.63 4.03 -3.96
N PHE A 64 9.48 3.77 -5.27
CA PHE A 64 10.56 3.96 -6.24
C PHE A 64 10.49 5.29 -6.98
N LEU A 65 9.36 5.59 -7.61
CA LEU A 65 9.25 6.82 -8.41
C LEU A 65 8.95 8.06 -7.56
N LYS A 66 8.63 7.88 -6.27
CA LYS A 66 8.15 8.98 -5.42
C LYS A 66 6.96 9.70 -6.06
N SER A 67 6.13 8.93 -6.79
CA SER A 67 4.92 9.46 -7.43
C SER A 67 3.91 9.77 -6.34
N ARG A 68 3.46 11.03 -6.29
CA ARG A 68 2.62 11.53 -5.20
C ARG A 68 1.14 11.46 -5.56
N LEU A 69 0.31 11.05 -4.61
CA LEU A 69 -1.14 11.12 -4.73
C LEU A 69 -1.61 12.58 -4.93
N SER A 70 -2.73 12.77 -5.63
CA SER A 70 -3.34 14.10 -5.72
C SER A 70 -3.65 14.66 -4.33
N ARG A 71 -3.26 15.92 -4.08
CA ARG A 71 -3.46 16.59 -2.79
C ARG A 71 -4.90 16.51 -2.28
N ALA A 72 -5.90 16.56 -3.18
CA ALA A 72 -7.31 16.48 -2.81
C ALA A 72 -7.74 15.11 -2.23
N LEU A 73 -6.91 14.08 -2.40
CA LEU A 73 -7.15 12.73 -1.89
C LEU A 73 -6.17 12.39 -0.75
N GLU A 74 -5.34 13.31 -0.27
CA GLU A 74 -4.43 13.05 0.85
C GLU A 74 -5.20 12.87 2.18
N PRO A 75 -4.70 12.02 3.11
CA PRO A 75 -5.34 11.84 4.42
C PRO A 75 -5.40 13.15 5.23
N GLY A 76 -6.51 13.38 5.93
CA GLY A 76 -6.64 14.47 6.91
C GLY A 76 -7.22 15.79 6.39
N LEU A 77 -7.63 15.87 5.11
CA LEU A 77 -8.43 16.99 4.62
C LEU A 77 -9.90 16.91 5.08
N ASP A 78 -10.41 15.70 5.30
CA ASP A 78 -11.77 15.44 5.77
C ASP A 78 -11.73 14.54 7.03
N MET A 79 -12.61 14.82 8.02
CA MET A 79 -12.74 14.06 9.27
C MET A 79 -13.19 12.62 9.07
N GLU A 80 -13.85 12.33 7.94
CA GLU A 80 -14.23 10.98 7.55
C GLU A 80 -13.24 10.48 6.51
N ASP A 81 -12.65 9.32 6.77
CA ASP A 81 -11.66 8.68 5.90
C ASP A 81 -12.27 8.06 4.62
N LYS A 82 -13.16 8.82 3.99
CA LYS A 82 -14.07 8.43 2.90
C LYS A 82 -13.34 7.95 1.65
N TYR A 83 -12.11 8.42 1.46
CA TYR A 83 -11.32 8.13 0.27
C TYR A 83 -10.34 6.97 0.45
N LEU A 84 -10.31 6.29 1.60
CA LEU A 84 -9.38 5.19 1.85
C LEU A 84 -9.41 4.11 0.74
N PRO A 85 -10.57 3.62 0.25
CA PRO A 85 -10.59 2.65 -0.85
C PRO A 85 -9.96 3.19 -2.13
N THR A 86 -10.18 4.47 -2.44
CA THR A 86 -9.58 5.14 -3.59
C THR A 86 -8.07 5.26 -3.45
N ARG A 87 -7.58 5.61 -2.24
CA ARG A 87 -6.13 5.68 -1.97
C ARG A 87 -5.47 4.32 -2.09
N ILE A 88 -6.07 3.27 -1.54
CA ILE A 88 -5.55 1.89 -1.68
C ILE A 88 -5.46 1.50 -3.15
N ASN A 89 -6.52 1.72 -3.93
CA ASN A 89 -6.51 1.45 -5.37
C ASN A 89 -5.42 2.26 -6.11
N TRP A 90 -5.22 3.52 -5.72
CA TRP A 90 -4.14 4.33 -6.25
C TRP A 90 -2.77 3.75 -5.92
N VAL A 91 -2.51 3.30 -4.68
CA VAL A 91 -1.23 2.67 -4.30
C VAL A 91 -0.97 1.43 -5.15
N VAL A 92 -1.98 0.59 -5.38
CA VAL A 92 -1.85 -0.61 -6.24
C VAL A 92 -1.49 -0.23 -7.68
N GLN A 93 -2.23 0.70 -8.28
CA GLN A 93 -2.03 1.09 -9.69
C GLN A 93 -0.71 1.83 -9.90
N SER A 94 -0.40 2.79 -9.02
CA SER A 94 0.85 3.55 -9.08
C SER A 94 2.07 2.69 -8.77
N GLY A 95 1.95 1.73 -7.84
CA GLY A 95 2.97 0.72 -7.60
C GLY A 95 3.25 -0.16 -8.83
N ALA A 96 2.23 -0.52 -9.62
CA ALA A 96 2.43 -1.23 -10.88
C ALA A 96 3.22 -0.39 -11.90
N VAL A 97 3.04 0.93 -11.90
CA VAL A 97 3.83 1.85 -12.74
C VAL A 97 5.29 1.91 -12.28
N ASP A 98 5.55 1.91 -10.97
CA ASP A 98 6.91 1.80 -10.42
C ASP A 98 7.60 0.51 -10.90
N PHE A 99 6.91 -0.63 -10.85
CA PHE A 99 7.42 -1.91 -11.35
C PHE A 99 7.73 -1.87 -12.85
N LEU A 100 6.80 -1.34 -13.65
CA LEU A 100 7.03 -1.16 -15.08
C LEU A 100 8.29 -0.33 -15.33
N HIS A 101 8.45 0.79 -14.62
CA HIS A 101 9.62 1.66 -14.78
C HIS A 101 10.91 0.93 -14.43
N LEU A 102 10.94 0.16 -13.34
CA LEU A 102 12.09 -0.67 -12.97
C LEU A 102 12.44 -1.68 -14.06
N MET A 103 11.45 -2.35 -14.66
CA MET A 103 11.69 -3.28 -15.77
C MET A 103 12.27 -2.57 -17.00
N LEU A 104 11.72 -1.41 -17.37
CA LEU A 104 12.19 -0.63 -18.53
C LEU A 104 13.63 -0.14 -18.33
N VAL A 105 13.93 0.42 -17.15
CA VAL A 105 15.28 0.89 -16.81
C VAL A 105 16.27 -0.27 -16.73
N SER A 106 15.87 -1.38 -16.12
CA SER A 106 16.73 -2.57 -16.01
C SER A 106 17.07 -3.14 -17.39
N MET A 107 16.08 -3.27 -18.29
CA MET A 107 16.32 -3.76 -19.66
C MET A 107 17.29 -2.86 -20.42
N ARG A 108 17.12 -1.54 -20.32
CA ARG A 108 18.04 -0.60 -20.95
C ARG A 108 19.44 -0.65 -20.32
N TRP A 109 19.53 -0.82 -19.01
CA TRP A 109 20.80 -0.92 -18.30
C TRP A 109 21.60 -2.17 -18.70
N PHE A 110 20.94 -3.33 -18.78
CA PHE A 110 21.60 -4.60 -19.09
C PHE A 110 21.91 -4.79 -20.57
N LEU A 111 21.03 -4.35 -21.47
CA LEU A 111 21.11 -4.63 -22.91
C LEU A 111 21.43 -3.39 -23.77
N GLY A 112 21.57 -2.22 -23.15
CA GLY A 112 21.80 -0.96 -23.86
C GLY A 112 20.61 -0.54 -24.71
N ASP A 113 20.90 0.09 -25.84
CA ASP A 113 19.88 0.61 -26.77
C ASP A 113 19.51 -0.40 -27.90
N GLU A 114 19.96 -1.65 -27.80
CA GLU A 114 19.66 -2.69 -28.80
C GLU A 114 18.20 -3.16 -28.79
N PRO A 115 17.64 -3.62 -27.66
CA PRO A 115 16.22 -3.94 -27.60
C PRO A 115 15.40 -2.65 -27.68
N ARG A 116 14.51 -2.57 -28.66
CA ARG A 116 13.58 -1.45 -28.81
C ARG A 116 12.28 -1.76 -28.11
N PHE A 117 11.91 -0.95 -27.12
CA PHE A 117 10.61 -1.05 -26.48
C PHE A 117 9.49 -0.88 -27.51
N CYS A 118 8.53 -1.80 -27.51
CA CYS A 118 7.39 -1.78 -28.43
C CYS A 118 6.12 -1.33 -27.74
N LEU A 119 5.74 -2.06 -26.69
CA LEU A 119 4.51 -1.86 -25.95
C LEU A 119 4.61 -2.50 -24.57
N SER A 120 3.83 -1.94 -23.65
CA SER A 120 3.53 -2.54 -22.36
C SER A 120 2.01 -2.60 -22.21
N PHE A 121 1.47 -3.75 -21.84
CA PHE A 121 0.05 -3.91 -21.56
C PHE A 121 -0.12 -4.84 -20.35
N HIS A 122 -0.96 -4.46 -19.39
CA HIS A 122 -1.14 -5.21 -18.14
C HIS A 122 0.21 -5.61 -17.50
N ASP A 123 0.53 -6.90 -17.48
CA ASP A 123 1.72 -7.52 -16.93
C ASP A 123 2.77 -7.90 -18.00
N GLU A 124 2.55 -7.52 -19.26
CA GLU A 124 3.48 -7.78 -20.36
C GLU A 124 4.27 -6.54 -20.79
N VAL A 125 5.57 -6.72 -21.01
CA VAL A 125 6.48 -5.72 -21.60
C VAL A 125 7.19 -6.36 -22.78
N ARG A 126 6.96 -5.84 -23.99
CA ARG A 126 7.50 -6.40 -25.24
C ARG A 126 8.56 -5.51 -25.86
N TYR A 127 9.62 -6.16 -26.32
CA TYR A 127 10.74 -5.54 -27.03
C TYR A 127 10.96 -6.21 -28.38
N MET A 128 11.40 -5.42 -29.37
CA MET A 128 11.97 -5.92 -30.62
C MET A 128 13.48 -5.98 -30.50
N ILE A 129 14.06 -7.11 -30.88
CA ILE A 129 15.51 -7.32 -30.92
C ILE A 129 15.89 -8.07 -32.20
N VAL A 130 17.14 -7.92 -32.63
CA VAL A 130 17.68 -8.66 -33.78
C VAL A 130 17.72 -10.15 -33.42
N GLU A 131 17.31 -11.02 -34.34
CA GLU A 131 17.20 -12.48 -34.13
C GLU A 131 18.47 -13.09 -33.52
N LYS A 132 19.65 -12.61 -33.92
CA LYS A 132 20.96 -13.06 -33.41
C LYS A 132 21.13 -12.90 -31.90
N ARG A 133 20.38 -12.00 -31.25
CA ARG A 133 20.47 -11.68 -29.81
C ARG A 133 19.16 -11.95 -29.05
N LYS A 134 18.28 -12.78 -29.62
CA LYS A 134 16.97 -13.08 -29.06
C LYS A 134 17.02 -13.81 -27.71
N TYR A 135 18.08 -14.58 -27.45
CA TYR A 135 18.25 -15.43 -26.27
C TYR A 135 19.47 -15.01 -25.45
#